data_AF-A0A8T3XFH8-F1
#
_entry.id   AF-A0A8T3XFH8-F1
#
_cell.length_a   1.000
_cell.length_b   1.000
_cell.length_c   1.000
_cell.angle_alpha   90.00
_cell.angle_beta   90.00
_cell.angle_gamma   90.00
#
_symmetry.space_group_name_H-M   'P 1'
#
loop_
_entity.id
_entity.type
_entity.pdbx_description
1 polymer ?
#
loop_
_entity_poly.entity_id
_entity_poly.type
_entity_poly.pdbx_seq_one_letter_code
_entity_poly.pdbx_strand_id
1 'polypeptide(L)' 'MSLGNMHFMMDNAALDIKNAVIKVLEEGYRTKDISIKGAKEILTSEMGTLISEAIQ' A
#
# COMPACT_ATOMS: atom_id res chain seq x y z
N MET A 1 -11.33 32.13 -3.97
CA MET A 1 -10.66 31.11 -4.80
C MET A 1 -11.23 29.77 -4.40
N SER A 2 -11.97 29.11 -5.29
CA SER A 2 -12.39 27.72 -5.07
C SER A 2 -11.15 26.86 -5.24
N LEU A 3 -10.67 26.21 -4.18
CA LEU A 3 -9.72 25.11 -4.30
C LEU A 3 -10.47 24.00 -5.01
N GLY A 4 -10.25 23.86 -6.32
CA GLY A 4 -10.87 22.81 -7.12
C GLY A 4 -10.60 21.45 -6.48
N ASN A 5 -11.68 20.75 -6.15
CA ASN A 5 -11.76 19.41 -5.57
C ASN A 5 -10.51 18.53 -5.78
N MET A 6 -9.64 18.43 -4.78
CA MET A 6 -8.54 17.46 -4.70
C MET A 6 -8.98 16.12 -4.09
N HIS A 7 -10.25 15.76 -4.24
CA HIS A 7 -10.82 14.62 -3.54
C HIS A 7 -11.96 14.00 -4.35
N PHE A 8 -11.88 12.69 -4.58
CA PHE A 8 -12.86 11.93 -5.36
C PHE A 8 -14.07 11.46 -4.54
N MET A 9 -14.12 11.74 -3.22
CA MET A 9 -15.16 11.21 -2.32
C MET A 9 -15.29 9.68 -2.38
N MET A 10 -14.17 8.99 -2.62
CA MET A 10 -14.07 7.53 -2.73
C MET A 10 -13.46 6.94 -1.46
N ASP A 11 -14.09 7.20 -0.31
CA ASP A 11 -13.54 6.80 1.00
C ASP A 11 -13.35 5.28 1.11
N ASN A 12 -14.24 4.48 0.51
CA ASN A 12 -14.10 3.03 0.48
C ASN A 12 -12.84 2.60 -0.29
N ALA A 13 -12.63 3.12 -1.51
CA ALA A 13 -11.44 2.79 -2.28
C ALA A 13 -10.14 3.22 -1.57
N ALA A 14 -10.17 4.36 -0.88
CA ALA A 14 -9.04 4.81 -0.06
C ALA A 14 -8.78 3.84 1.12
N LEU A 15 -9.85 3.36 1.76
CA LEU A 15 -9.76 2.36 2.82
C LEU A 15 -9.23 1.01 2.30
N ASP A 16 -9.66 0.57 1.11
CA ASP A 16 -9.20 -0.69 0.52
C ASP A 16 -7.70 -0.65 0.21
N ILE A 17 -7.21 0.45 -0.37
CA ILE A 17 -5.77 0.65 -0.60
C ILE A 17 -5.00 0.65 0.73
N LYS A 18 -5.50 1.35 1.75
CA LYS A 18 -4.86 1.39 3.07
C LYS A 18 -4.78 0.00 3.71
N ASN A 19 -5.86 -0.77 3.63
CA ASN A 19 -5.91 -2.12 4.19
C ASN A 19 -4.98 -3.07 3.44
N ALA A 20 -4.91 -2.96 2.10
CA ALA A 20 -3.98 -3.74 1.27
C ALA A 20 -2.52 -3.49 1.67
N VAL A 21 -2.13 -2.22 1.87
CA VAL A 21 -0.78 -1.86 2.36
C VAL A 21 -0.49 -2.49 3.71
N ILE A 22 -1.42 -2.40 4.66
CA ILE A 22 -1.27 -2.99 6.01
C ILE A 22 -1.07 -4.50 5.90
N LYS A 23 -1.92 -5.18 5.12
CA LYS A 23 -1.86 -6.63 4.92
C LYS A 23 -0.50 -7.08 4.38
N VAL A 24 0.01 -6.44 3.33
CA VAL A 24 1.33 -6.77 2.73
C VAL A 24 2.45 -6.58 3.76
N LEU A 25 2.36 -5.56 4.61
CA LEU A 25 3.33 -5.34 5.68
C LEU A 25 3.20 -6.38 6.82
N GLU A 26 1.99 -6.83 7.16
CA GLU A 26 1.75 -7.89 8.15
C GLU A 26 2.26 -9.26 7.66
N GLU A 27 2.19 -9.51 6.35
CA GLU A 27 2.76 -10.71 5.70
C GLU A 27 4.30 -10.70 5.63
N GLY A 28 4.93 -9.61 6.08
CA GLY A 28 6.36 -9.49 6.29
C GLY A 28 7.15 -8.93 5.09
N TYR A 29 6.48 -8.47 4.03
CA TYR A 29 7.14 -7.88 2.86
C TYR A 29 7.66 -6.47 3.15
N ARG A 30 8.90 -6.17 2.77
CA ARG A 30 9.53 -4.86 2.97
C ARG A 30 10.39 -4.48 1.77
N THR A 31 10.38 -3.22 1.40
CA THR A 31 11.47 -2.66 0.59
C THR A 31 12.69 -2.38 1.46
N LYS A 32 13.86 -2.27 0.83
CA LYS A 32 15.15 -2.16 1.52
C LYS A 32 15.24 -1.01 2.54
N ASP A 33 14.57 0.11 2.28
CA ASP A 33 14.54 1.28 3.15
C ASP A 33 13.78 1.06 4.48
N ILE A 34 12.86 0.09 4.52
CA ILE A 34 12.06 -0.26 5.71
C ILE A 34 12.24 -1.73 6.15
N SER A 35 13.30 -2.38 5.67
CA SER A 35 13.60 -3.78 5.98
C SER A 35 13.95 -3.96 7.46
N ILE A 36 13.52 -5.08 8.04
CA ILE A 36 13.80 -5.46 9.44
C ILE A 36 14.33 -6.90 9.47
N LYS A 37 14.98 -7.30 10.57
CA LYS A 37 15.53 -8.66 10.70
C LYS A 37 14.41 -9.70 10.48
N GLY A 38 14.61 -10.57 9.51
CA GLY A 38 13.66 -11.64 9.16
C GLY A 38 12.53 -11.22 8.21
N ALA A 39 12.55 -10.00 7.68
CA ALA A 39 11.60 -9.56 6.66
C ALA A 39 11.82 -10.27 5.31
N LYS A 40 10.76 -10.34 4.51
CA LYS A 40 10.83 -10.69 3.09
C LYS A 40 11.19 -9.43 2.31
N GLU A 41 12.47 -9.21 2.09
CA GLU A 41 12.94 -8.05 1.32
C GLU A 41 12.60 -8.21 -0.17
N ILE A 42 11.95 -7.19 -0.76
CA ILE A 42 11.47 -7.18 -2.15
C ILE A 42 11.80 -5.85 -2.84
N LEU A 43 11.68 -5.83 -4.16
CA LEU A 43 11.82 -4.62 -4.98
C LEU A 43 10.55 -3.77 -4.97
N THR A 44 10.68 -2.51 -5.39
CA THR A 44 9.56 -1.57 -5.51
C THR A 44 8.44 -2.09 -6.42
N SER A 45 8.80 -2.74 -7.53
CA SER A 45 7.82 -3.31 -8.46
C SER A 45 6.99 -4.43 -7.83
N GLU A 46 7.63 -5.29 -7.05
CA GLU A 46 6.97 -6.40 -6.36
C GLU A 46 6.03 -5.88 -5.26
N MET A 47 6.43 -4.83 -4.54
CA MET A 47 5.58 -4.18 -3.54
C MET A 47 4.29 -3.65 -4.18
N GLY A 48 4.39 -2.98 -5.33
CA GLY A 48 3.23 -2.49 -6.08
C GLY A 48 2.29 -3.62 -6.52
N THR A 49 2.84 -4.71 -7.06
CA THR A 49 2.05 -5.90 -7.45
C THR A 49 1.32 -6.51 -6.26
N LEU A 50 2.03 -6.76 -5.15
CA LEU A 50 1.44 -7.37 -3.95
C LEU A 50 0.31 -6.51 -3.35
N ILE A 51 0.49 -5.19 -3.32
CA ILE A 51 -0.56 -4.27 -2.87
C ILE A 51 -1.76 -4.35 -3.81
N SER A 52 -1.54 -4.33 -5.13
CA SER A 52 -2.63 -4.42 -6.11
C SER A 52 -3.43 -5.73 -5.99
N GLU A 53 -2.76 -6.85 -5.69
CA GLU A 53 -3.40 -8.15 -5.49
C GLU A 53 -4.14 -8.26 -4.15
N ALA A 54 -3.81 -7.40 -3.19
CA ALA A 54 -4.40 -7.37 -1.85
C ALA A 54 -5.62 -6.44 -1.72
N ILE A 55 -5.96 -5.66 -2.75
CA ILE A 55 -7.17 -4.82 -2.80
C ILE A 55 -8.42 -5.72 -2.95
N GLN A 56 -9.50 -5.38 -2.23
CA GLN A 56 -10.79 -6.08 -2.29
C GLN A 56 -11.83 -5.31 -3.10
#